data_AF-A0A7V4IJC4-F1
#
_entry.id   AF-A0A7V4IJC4-F1
#
_cell.length_a   1.000
_cell.length_b   1.000
_cell.length_c   1.000
_cell.angle_alpha   90.00
_cell.angle_beta   90.00
_cell.angle_gamma   90.00
#
_symmetry.space_group_name_H-M   'P 1'
#
loop_
_entity.id
_entity.type
_entity.pdbx_description
1 polymer ?
#
loop_
_entity_poly.entity_id
_entity_poly.type
_entity_poly.pdbx_seq_one_letter_code
_entity_poly.pdbx_strand_id
1 'polypeptide(L)'
;MPAMTSILSKVKEIETVDRLGWICCIITTSMFISCIDQIRLNLNGQPGSILVAVMVVISSSLWCVYALKLKPPGWQIFTCNFTGAFLWSIATVTAVWATYFPH
;
A
#
# COMPACT_ATOMS: atom_id res chain seq x y z
N MET A 1 -37.29 -16.08 -18.69
CA MET A 1 -36.55 -15.54 -17.53
C MET A 1 -35.00 -15.63 -17.64
N PRO A 2 -34.34 -15.48 -18.82
CA PRO A 2 -32.86 -15.57 -18.90
C PRO A 2 -32.12 -14.27 -18.52
N ALA A 3 -32.78 -13.10 -18.56
CA ALA A 3 -32.15 -11.83 -18.20
C ALA A 3 -31.90 -11.71 -16.67
N MET A 4 -32.83 -12.25 -15.86
CA MET A 4 -32.75 -12.20 -14.39
C MET A 4 -31.54 -12.97 -13.85
N THR A 5 -31.25 -14.16 -14.39
CA THR A 5 -30.13 -15.00 -13.95
C THR A 5 -28.77 -14.37 -14.30
N SER A 6 -28.66 -13.69 -15.44
CA SER A 6 -27.43 -12.99 -15.86
C SER A 6 -27.12 -11.77 -14.97
N ILE A 7 -28.14 -11.04 -14.53
CA ILE A 7 -27.97 -9.92 -13.60
C ILE A 7 -27.50 -10.45 -12.23
N LEU A 8 -28.12 -11.53 -11.74
CA LEU A 8 -27.75 -12.13 -10.46
C LEU A 8 -26.31 -12.65 -10.46
N SER A 9 -25.84 -13.25 -11.55
CA SER A 9 -24.45 -13.70 -11.63
C SER A 9 -23.46 -12.54 -11.62
N LYS A 10 -23.76 -11.44 -12.33
CA LYS A 10 -22.94 -10.21 -12.31
C LYS A 10 -22.88 -9.57 -10.93
N VAL A 11 -24.01 -9.49 -10.22
CA VAL A 11 -24.04 -8.94 -8.85
C VAL A 11 -23.16 -9.77 -7.91
N LYS A 12 -23.25 -11.09 -7.99
CA LYS A 12 -22.43 -11.98 -7.16
C LYS A 12 -20.93 -11.89 -7.48
N GLU A 13 -20.59 -11.69 -8.75
CA GLU A 13 -19.21 -11.43 -9.18
C GLU A 13 -18.67 -10.13 -8.59
N ILE A 14 -19.44 -9.03 -8.67
CA ILE A 14 -19.06 -7.73 -8.09
C ILE A 14 -18.82 -7.85 -6.58
N GLU A 15 -19.70 -8.54 -5.85
CA GLU A 15 -19.53 -8.77 -4.40
C GLU A 15 -18.26 -9.58 -4.10
N THR A 16 -17.96 -10.58 -4.93
CA THR A 16 -16.75 -11.41 -4.77
C THR A 16 -15.49 -10.59 -4.99
N VAL A 17 -15.47 -9.74 -6.03
CA VAL A 17 -14.36 -8.84 -6.34
C VAL A 17 -14.15 -7.81 -5.22
N ASP A 18 -15.24 -7.26 -4.66
CA ASP A 18 -15.17 -6.29 -3.57
C ASP A 18 -14.55 -6.88 -2.29
N ARG A 19 -14.99 -8.09 -1.90
CA ARG A 19 -14.42 -8.83 -0.76
C ARG A 19 -12.95 -9.16 -0.97
N LEU A 20 -12.59 -9.61 -2.17
CA LEU A 20 -11.19 -9.90 -2.51
C LEU A 20 -10.34 -8.63 -2.44
N GLY A 21 -10.86 -7.49 -2.91
CA GLY A 21 -10.18 -6.20 -2.85
C GLY A 21 -9.81 -5.79 -1.42
N TRP A 22 -10.70 -6.01 -0.45
CA TRP A 22 -10.41 -5.75 0.97
C TRP A 22 -9.36 -6.69 1.55
N ILE A 23 -9.38 -7.97 1.19
CA ILE A 23 -8.33 -8.93 1.60
C ILE A 23 -6.98 -8.50 1.04
N CYS A 24 -6.92 -8.15 -0.25
CA CYS A 24 -5.71 -7.62 -0.87
C CYS A 24 -5.22 -6.36 -0.16
N CYS A 25 -6.13 -5.42 0.17
CA CYS A 25 -5.80 -4.21 0.93
C CYS A 25 -5.13 -4.53 2.27
N ILE A 26 -5.64 -5.52 3.02
CA ILE A 26 -5.06 -5.94 4.30
C ILE A 26 -3.65 -6.51 4.09
N ILE A 27 -3.47 -7.42 3.12
CA ILE A 27 -2.16 -8.03 2.84
C ILE A 27 -1.13 -6.99 2.40
N THR A 28 -1.51 -6.07 1.50
CA THR A 28 -0.63 -4.96 1.07
C THR A 28 -0.26 -4.07 2.26
N THR A 29 -1.20 -3.78 3.14
CA THR A 29 -0.93 -2.99 4.36
C THR A 29 0.07 -3.70 5.27
N SER A 30 -0.10 -5.01 5.49
CA SER A 30 0.84 -5.83 6.27
C SER A 30 2.25 -5.84 5.67
N MET A 31 2.38 -5.87 4.34
CA MET A 31 3.67 -5.73 3.67
C MET A 31 4.32 -4.36 3.96
N PHE A 32 3.54 -3.28 4.04
CA PHE A 32 4.06 -1.97 4.39
C PHE A 32 4.53 -1.89 5.85
N ILE A 33 3.89 -2.62 6.77
CA ILE A 33 4.31 -2.71 8.18
C ILE A 33 5.74 -3.29 8.31
N SER A 34 6.21 -4.09 7.34
CA SER A 34 7.61 -4.55 7.29
C SER A 34 8.64 -3.42 7.18
N CYS A 35 8.25 -2.16 6.98
CA CYS A 35 9.15 -1.02 7.11
C CYS A 35 9.69 -0.86 8.55
N ILE A 36 9.01 -1.41 9.56
CA ILE A 36 9.49 -1.45 10.95
C ILE A 36 10.82 -2.20 11.04
N ASP A 37 10.97 -3.29 10.30
CA ASP A 37 12.23 -4.05 10.29
C ASP A 37 13.34 -3.24 9.60
N GLN A 38 13.04 -2.48 8.54
CA GLN A 38 14.00 -1.56 7.96
C GLN A 38 14.41 -0.45 8.93
N ILE A 39 13.47 0.11 9.69
CA ILE A 39 13.77 1.11 10.73
C ILE A 39 14.69 0.51 11.79
N ARG A 40 14.43 -0.73 12.24
CA ARG A 40 15.29 -1.43 13.21
C ARG A 40 16.71 -1.66 12.68
N LEU A 41 16.84 -2.07 11.42
CA LEU A 41 18.15 -2.25 10.78
C LEU A 41 18.91 -0.94 10.64
N ASN A 42 18.23 0.14 10.20
CA ASN A 42 18.80 1.48 10.12
C ASN A 42 19.35 1.95 11.47
N LEU A 43 18.59 1.75 12.55
CA LEU A 43 19.00 2.12 13.91
C LEU A 43 20.17 1.27 14.45
N ASN A 44 20.32 0.03 13.98
CA ASN A 44 21.45 -0.85 14.34
C ASN A 44 22.70 -0.60 13.48
N GLY A 45 22.76 0.50 12.74
CA GLY A 45 23.91 0.85 11.89
C GLY A 45 24.02 0.03 10.60
N GLN A 46 22.97 -0.71 10.23
CA GLN A 46 22.87 -1.41 8.95
C GLN A 46 21.82 -0.71 8.08
N PRO A 47 22.17 0.40 7.41
CA PRO A 47 21.21 1.14 6.62
C PRO A 47 20.64 0.27 5.51
N GLY A 48 19.33 0.08 5.53
CA GLY A 48 18.56 -0.50 4.44
C GLY A 48 18.62 0.37 3.19
N SER A 49 18.10 -0.14 2.07
CA SER A 49 18.14 0.60 0.80
C SER A 49 17.20 1.82 0.84
N ILE A 50 17.77 3.02 0.98
CA ILE A 50 17.06 4.30 0.89
C ILE A 50 16.30 4.41 -0.44
N LEU A 51 16.90 3.91 -1.53
CA LEU A 51 16.27 3.92 -2.84
C LEU A 51 14.95 3.14 -2.85
N VAL A 52 14.90 1.99 -2.19
CA VAL A 52 13.66 1.20 -2.06
C VAL A 52 12.60 2.02 -1.32
N ALA A 53 12.98 2.69 -0.22
CA ALA A 53 12.04 3.48 0.56
C ALA A 53 11.45 4.65 -0.23
N VAL A 54 12.28 5.39 -0.94
CA VAL A 54 11.84 6.50 -1.80
C VAL A 54 10.94 6.01 -2.93
N MET A 55 11.29 4.91 -3.59
CA MET A 55 10.49 4.35 -4.69
C MET A 55 9.12 3.86 -4.21
N VAL A 56 9.02 3.28 -3.01
CA VAL A 56 7.73 2.89 -2.41
C VAL A 56 6.86 4.12 -2.16
N VAL A 57 7.41 5.19 -1.56
CA VAL A 57 6.65 6.42 -1.29
C VAL A 57 6.10 7.03 -2.59
N ILE A 58 6.93 7.13 -3.64
CA ILE A 58 6.51 7.67 -4.94
C ILE A 58 5.42 6.79 -5.55
N SER A 59 5.65 5.47 -5.62
CA SER A 59 4.72 4.51 -6.19
C SER A 59 3.36 4.54 -5.47
N SER A 60 3.36 4.48 -4.14
CA SER A 60 2.13 4.52 -3.35
C SER A 60 1.39 5.85 -3.48
N SER A 61 2.10 6.97 -3.62
CA SER A 61 1.47 8.28 -3.88
C SER A 61 0.77 8.29 -5.25
N LEU A 62 1.39 7.72 -6.28
CA LEU A 62 0.78 7.58 -7.61
C LEU A 62 -0.45 6.67 -7.58
N TRP A 63 -0.38 5.53 -6.88
CA TRP A 63 -1.53 4.64 -6.69
C TRP A 63 -2.70 5.31 -5.95
N CYS A 64 -2.42 6.18 -4.97
CA CYS A 64 -3.45 6.96 -4.31
C CYS A 64 -4.17 7.90 -5.30
N VAL A 65 -3.42 8.64 -6.11
CA VAL A 65 -3.99 9.54 -7.13
C VAL A 65 -4.79 8.75 -8.17
N TYR A 66 -4.27 7.59 -8.60
CA TYR A 66 -4.97 6.69 -9.52
C TYR A 66 -6.30 6.21 -8.93
N ALA A 67 -6.30 5.74 -7.69
CA ALA A 67 -7.49 5.22 -7.02
C ALA A 67 -8.60 6.27 -6.88
N LEU A 68 -8.24 7.53 -6.64
CA LEU A 68 -9.17 8.66 -6.59
C LEU A 68 -9.75 9.04 -7.95
N LYS A 69 -9.04 8.73 -9.06
CA LYS A 69 -9.50 9.02 -10.43
C LYS A 69 -10.41 7.93 -11.02
N LEU A 70 -10.55 6.77 -10.36
CA LEU A 70 -11.47 5.71 -10.77
C LEU A 70 -12.94 6.14 -10.62
N LYS A 71 -13.82 5.55 -11.45
CA LYS A 71 -15.27 5.72 -11.36
C LYS A 71 -15.96 4.34 -11.31
N PRO A 72 -16.45 3.89 -10.15
CA PRO A 72 -16.38 4.52 -8.83
C PRO A 72 -14.95 4.59 -8.26
N PRO A 73 -14.66 5.49 -7.30
CA PRO A 73 -13.35 5.57 -6.66
C PRO A 73 -12.95 4.24 -6.02
N GLY A 74 -11.71 3.80 -6.25
CA GLY A 74 -11.18 2.54 -5.73
C GLY A 74 -10.72 2.67 -4.28
N TRP A 75 -11.65 2.81 -3.34
CA TRP A 75 -11.33 3.10 -1.94
C TRP A 75 -10.37 2.09 -1.30
N GLN A 76 -10.47 0.80 -1.65
CA GLN A 76 -9.57 -0.24 -1.16
C GLN A 76 -8.12 -0.04 -1.60
N ILE A 77 -7.91 0.43 -2.84
CA ILE A 77 -6.57 0.70 -3.38
C ILE A 77 -5.99 1.96 -2.73
N PHE A 78 -6.84 2.97 -2.52
CA PHE A 78 -6.45 4.21 -1.87
C PHE A 78 -6.00 3.97 -0.42
N THR A 79 -6.78 3.25 0.38
CA THR A 79 -6.50 3.06 1.82
C THR A 79 -5.20 2.30 2.08
N CYS A 80 -4.94 1.21 1.36
CA CYS A 80 -3.69 0.46 1.54
C CYS A 80 -2.47 1.28 1.12
N ASN A 81 -2.53 1.96 -0.04
CA ASN A 81 -1.40 2.75 -0.54
C ASN A 81 -1.17 4.01 0.28
N PHE A 82 -2.23 4.65 0.79
CA PHE A 82 -2.09 5.80 1.68
C PHE A 82 -1.37 5.41 2.98
N THR A 83 -1.77 4.27 3.57
CA THR A 83 -1.11 3.71 4.75
C THR A 83 0.36 3.39 4.45
N GLY A 84 0.65 2.80 3.29
CA GLY A 84 2.01 2.52 2.83
C GLY A 84 2.87 3.76 2.67
N ALA A 85 2.37 4.77 1.96
CA ALA A 85 3.07 6.03 1.76
C ALA A 85 3.40 6.71 3.10
N PHE A 86 2.47 6.68 4.06
CA PHE A 86 2.69 7.22 5.40
C PHE A 86 3.77 6.45 6.16
N LEU A 87 3.67 5.14 6.28
CA LEU A 87 4.65 4.32 7.02
C LEU A 87 6.06 4.39 6.40
N TRP A 88 6.16 4.32 5.08
CA TRP A 88 7.45 4.38 4.38
C TRP A 88 8.07 5.77 4.35
N SER A 89 7.27 6.84 4.46
CA SER A 89 7.81 8.19 4.64
C SER A 89 8.61 8.30 5.94
N ILE A 90 8.09 7.71 7.03
CA ILE A 90 8.79 7.65 8.32
C ILE A 90 10.06 6.81 8.19
N ALA A 91 9.98 5.64 7.57
CA ALA A 91 11.14 4.78 7.34
C ALA A 91 12.25 5.48 6.53
N THR A 92 11.87 6.29 5.54
CA THR A 92 12.81 7.09 4.74
C THR A 92 13.53 8.13 5.59
N VAL A 93 12.81 8.85 6.45
CA VAL A 93 13.40 9.83 7.38
C VAL A 93 14.40 9.16 8.33
N THR A 94 14.03 8.01 8.91
CA THR A 94 14.94 7.24 9.78
C THR A 94 16.18 6.74 9.02
N ALA A 95 16.02 6.28 7.78
CA ALA A 95 17.15 5.80 6.96
C ALA A 95 18.14 6.92 6.63
N VAL A 96 17.62 8.11 6.28
CA VAL A 96 18.43 9.31 6.05
C VAL A 96 19.19 9.67 7.32
N TRP A 97 18.51 9.71 8.47
CA TRP A 97 19.16 10.03 9.75
C TRP A 97 20.28 9.05 10.10
N ALA A 98 20.04 7.74 9.99
CA ALA A 98 21.04 6.70 10.25
C ALA A 98 22.26 6.77 9.30
N THR A 99 22.07 7.25 8.07
CA THR A 99 23.16 7.37 7.09
C THR A 99 24.07 8.56 7.37
N TYR A 100 23.50 9.69 7.82
CA TYR A 100 24.27 10.91 8.12
C TYR A 100 24.80 10.98 9.56
N PHE A 101 24.17 10.27 10.49
CA PHE A 101 24.57 10.20 11.91
C PHE A 101 24.74 8.73 12.35
N PRO A 102 25.76 8.03 11.83
CA PRO A 102 26.07 6.68 12.29
C PRO A 102 26.54 6.72 13.76
N HIS A 103 25.94 5.88 14.60
CA HIS A 103 26.35 5.65 15.99
C HIS A 103 27.49 4.63 16.08
#